data_AF-A0A962W8B9-F1
#
_entry.id   AF-A0A962W8B9-F1
#
_cell.length_a   1.000
_cell.length_b   1.000
_cell.length_c   1.000
_cell.angle_alpha   90.00
_cell.angle_beta   90.00
_cell.angle_gamma   90.00
#
_symmetry.space_group_name_H-M   'P 1'
#
loop_
_entity.id
_entity.type
_entity.pdbx_description
1 polymer ?
#
loop_
_entity_poly.entity_id
_entity_poly.type
_entity_poly.pdbx_seq_one_letter_code
_entity_poly.pdbx_strand_id
1 'polypeptide(L)' 'TVESTEWLLPGQLPVSLVKIVGGGHTVPHPVFSMPRILGPTCHEMDGAEVVWRFFSAAAAARR' A
#
# COMPACT_ATOMS: atom_id res chain seq x y z
N THR A 1 6.08 2.17 11.49
CA THR A 1 5.12 3.23 11.18
C THR A 1 4.80 3.26 9.71
N VAL A 2 3.52 3.28 9.39
CA VAL A 2 2.98 3.45 8.04
C VAL A 2 2.37 4.84 7.93
N GLU A 3 2.72 5.57 6.87
CA GLU A 3 2.19 6.90 6.53
C GLU A 3 1.45 6.79 5.19
N SER A 4 0.32 7.48 5.06
CA SER A 4 -0.45 7.49 3.81
C SER A 4 -0.82 8.91 3.38
N THR A 5 -0.70 9.18 2.08
CA THR A 5 -1.17 10.42 1.45
C THR A 5 -2.06 10.08 0.28
N GLU A 6 -3.22 10.72 0.20
CA GLU A 6 -4.20 10.49 -0.86
C GLU A 6 -4.44 11.77 -1.67
N TRP A 7 -4.62 11.61 -2.97
CA TRP A 7 -5.03 12.66 -3.88
C TRP A 7 -6.30 12.26 -4.60
N LEU A 8 -7.33 13.09 -4.43
CA LEU A 8 -8.63 12.95 -5.08
C LEU A 8 -9.06 14.32 -5.60
N LEU A 9 -8.81 14.58 -6.88
CA LEU A 9 -9.14 15.84 -7.54
C LEU A 9 -10.19 15.62 -8.63
N PRO A 10 -11.16 16.54 -8.81
CA PRO A 10 -12.12 16.46 -9.90
C PRO A 10 -11.43 16.33 -11.27
N GLY A 11 -11.88 15.37 -12.08
CA GLY A 11 -11.33 15.12 -13.41
C GLY A 11 -9.97 14.41 -13.44
N GLN A 12 -9.42 14.01 -12.28
CA GLN A 12 -8.18 13.24 -12.19
C GLN A 12 -8.42 11.84 -11.63
N LEU A 13 -7.50 10.92 -11.92
CA LEU A 13 -7.52 9.59 -11.32
C LEU A 13 -7.12 9.69 -9.84
N PRO A 14 -7.77 8.92 -8.94
CA PRO A 14 -7.32 8.81 -7.55
C PRO A 14 -5.90 8.28 -7.49
N VAL A 15 -5.11 8.78 -6.53
CA VAL A 15 -3.75 8.29 -6.24
C VAL A 15 -3.59 8.12 -4.74
N SER A 16 -3.00 7.02 -4.31
CA SER A 16 -2.62 6.78 -2.91
C SER A 16 -1.15 6.43 -2.82
N LEU A 17 -0.40 7.17 -2.01
CA LEU A 17 0.97 6.86 -1.63
C LEU A 17 0.96 6.28 -0.23
N VAL A 18 1.39 5.03 -0.09
CA VAL A 18 1.62 4.39 1.20
C VAL A 18 3.11 4.24 1.41
N LYS A 19 3.63 4.89 2.45
CA LYS A 19 5.04 4.94 2.80
C LYS A 19 5.27 4.20 4.11
N ILE A 20 6.31 3.39 4.14
CA ILE A 20 6.70 2.63 5.33
C ILE A 20 8.02 3.18 5.82
N VAL A 21 7.99 3.81 6.98
CA VAL A 21 9.19 4.38 7.59
C VAL A 21 10.04 3.26 8.18
N GLY A 22 11.29 3.15 7.71
CA GLY A 22 12.21 2.07 8.11
C GLY A 22 11.92 0.71 7.47
N GLY A 23 11.05 0.65 6.46
CA GLY A 23 10.77 -0.57 5.70
C GLY A 23 11.91 -0.96 4.76
N GLY A 24 11.96 -2.24 4.39
CA GLY A 24 12.86 -2.75 3.37
C GLY A 24 12.23 -2.86 1.97
N HIS A 25 13.02 -3.31 0.99
CA HIS A 25 12.59 -3.58 -0.38
C HIS A 25 11.84 -4.92 -0.48
N THR A 26 10.71 -4.99 0.23
CA THR A 26 9.84 -6.17 0.30
C THR A 26 8.39 -5.72 0.26
N VAL A 27 7.48 -6.63 -0.07
CA VAL A 27 6.04 -6.36 0.03
C VAL A 27 5.62 -6.55 1.50
N PRO A 28 4.90 -5.59 2.11
CA PRO A 28 4.37 -5.72 3.47
C PRO A 28 3.45 -6.92 3.59
N HIS A 29 3.61 -7.70 4.65
CA HIS A 29 2.79 -8.88 4.89
C HIS A 29 2.63 -9.10 6.40
N PRO A 30 1.42 -9.41 6.91
CA PRO A 30 1.18 -9.54 8.35
C PRO A 30 1.85 -10.75 9.03
N VAL A 31 2.42 -11.70 8.27
CA VAL A 31 2.84 -13.02 8.77
C VAL A 31 4.16 -13.46 8.14
N PHE A 32 4.23 -13.47 6.81
CA PHE A 32 5.44 -13.92 6.13
C PHE A 32 6.53 -12.85 6.13
N SER A 33 7.75 -13.25 6.46
CA SER A 33 8.94 -12.42 6.30
C SER A 33 9.66 -12.78 5.01
N MET A 34 9.97 -11.79 4.19
CA MET A 34 10.76 -11.95 2.96
C MET A 34 12.27 -11.85 3.26
N PRO A 35 13.14 -12.33 2.34
CA PRO A 35 14.59 -12.20 2.49
C PRO A 35 15.03 -10.73 2.70
N ARG A 36 15.85 -10.50 3.72
CA ARG A 36 16.25 -9.15 4.17
C ARG A 36 17.44 -8.57 3.40
N ILE A 37 17.43 -8.67 2.07
CA ILE A 37 18.55 -8.22 1.23
C ILE A 37 18.67 -6.69 1.28
N LEU A 38 17.55 -5.98 1.28
CA LEU A 38 17.49 -4.52 1.34
C LEU A 38 16.50 -4.05 2.41
N GLY A 39 16.67 -4.54 3.64
CA GLY A 39 15.86 -4.16 4.80
C GLY A 39 14.74 -5.16 5.18
N PRO A 40 14.01 -4.90 6.26
CA PRO A 40 13.03 -5.83 6.82
C PRO A 40 11.67 -5.80 6.10
N THR A 41 10.90 -6.88 6.23
CA THR A 41 9.46 -6.89 5.91
C THR A 41 8.67 -6.13 6.96
N CYS A 42 7.80 -5.23 6.51
CA CYS A 42 6.83 -4.57 7.37
C CYS A 42 5.68 -5.52 7.67
N HIS A 43 5.37 -5.64 8.97
CA HIS A 43 4.28 -6.49 9.47
C HIS A 43 3.09 -5.68 10.00
N GLU A 44 3.15 -4.35 9.93
CA GLU A 44 2.09 -3.45 10.41
C GLU A 44 0.92 -3.33 9.41
N MET A 45 1.05 -3.89 8.20
CA MET A 45 0.07 -3.76 7.12
C MET A 45 0.12 -4.96 6.17
N ASP A 46 -1.04 -5.28 5.59
CA ASP A 46 -1.14 -6.19 4.44
C ASP A 46 -1.11 -5.37 3.14
N GLY A 47 -0.02 -5.48 2.39
CA GLY A 47 0.15 -4.72 1.15
C GLY A 47 -0.83 -5.14 0.04
N ALA A 48 -1.19 -6.43 -0.02
CA ALA A 48 -2.09 -6.94 -1.05
C ALA A 48 -3.52 -6.45 -0.81
N GLU A 49 -3.97 -6.50 0.45
CA GLU A 49 -5.29 -6.02 0.84
C GLU A 49 -5.45 -4.51 0.54
N VAL A 50 -4.43 -3.70 0.84
CA VAL A 50 -4.47 -2.25 0.58
C VAL A 50 -4.59 -1.96 -0.92
N VAL A 51 -3.80 -2.64 -1.76
CA VAL A 51 -3.89 -2.51 -3.22
C VAL A 51 -5.26 -2.95 -3.73
N TRP A 52 -5.76 -4.07 -3.24
CA TRP A 52 -7.06 -4.61 -3.65
C TRP A 52 -8.21 -3.65 -3.32
N ARG A 53 -8.23 -3.11 -2.10
CA ARG A 53 -9.24 -2.13 -1.67
C ARG A 53 -9.25 -0.89 -2.55
N PHE A 54 -8.08 -0.33 -2.85
CA PHE A 54 -7.95 0.85 -3.70
C PHE A 54 -8.57 0.62 -5.08
N PHE A 55 -8.19 -0.46 -5.76
CA PHE A 55 -8.70 -0.74 -7.10
C PHE A 55 -10.16 -1.19 -7.12
N SER A 56 -10.63 -1.89 -6.08
CA SER A 56 -12.05 -2.25 -5.95
C SER A 56 -12.93 -1.01 -5.81
N ALA A 57 -12.51 -0.05 -4.99
CA ALA A 57 -13.21 1.23 -4.85
C ALA A 57 -13.21 2.02 -6.16
N ALA A 58 -12.07 2.09 -6.85
CA ALA A 58 -11.98 2.76 -8.15
C ALA A 58 -12.85 2.07 -9.22
N ALA A 59 -12.94 0.75 -9.22
CA ALA A 59 -13.79 0.01 -10.14
C ALA A 59 -15.29 0.22 -9.85
N ALA A 60 -15.67 0.29 -8.58
CA ALA A 60 -17.05 0.59 -8.17
C ALA A 60 -17.47 2.01 -8.57
N ALA A 61 -16.59 3.01 -8.39
CA ALA A 61 -16.86 4.41 -8.76
C ALA A 61 -16.97 4.65 -10.27
N ARG A 62 -16.60 3.68 -11.11
CA ARG A 62 -16.73 3.72 -12.57
C ARG A 62 -18.04 3.10 -13.09
N ARG A 63 -18.82 2.45 -12.22
CA ARG A 63 -20.15 1.92 -12.55
C ARG A 63 -21.22 2.95 -12.26
#